data_AF-A0A353R752-F1
#
_entry.id   AF-A0A353R752-F1
#
_cell.length_a   1.000
_cell.length_b   1.000
_cell.length_c   1.000
_cell.angle_alpha   90.00
_cell.angle_beta   90.00
_cell.angle_gamma   90.00
#
_symmetry.space_group_name_H-M   'P 1'
#
loop_
_entity.id
_entity.type
_entity.pdbx_description
1 polymer ?
#
loop_
_entity_poly.entity_id
_entity_poly.type
_entity_poly.pdbx_seq_one_letter_code
_entity_poly.pdbx_strand_id
1 'polypeptide(L)'
;MGSLFRILFKNTGGSTLNNITAAQLAAVSDIPAYPNAGGATYNLIDGTFSGSQGTSLSFAPISSSNVVSGGILAFWAWFPVDKGGGTGADWPALNLTVNPQGGDHTTGSSKAARKATTGKAYYLYATDNGTTLSFAASGDMTIAEGKLADTHDGNLYNTVTIDTQIWMAENLKYLPAVVGQRTGSEDAGHETTHYYYVYGYNDTDVATAKASANYQTYGVLYNNWAATESACPSGWHLPFDMEWTQLTNYLEGEGVAGDKMKETGTTHWPSPNTGATNESGFTALPGG
;
A
#
# COMPACT_ATOMS: atom_id res chain seq x y z
N MET A 1 8.70 -25.62 5.21
CA MET A 1 8.63 -24.37 4.44
C MET A 1 7.96 -23.35 5.35
N GLY A 2 8.56 -22.17 5.51
CA GLY A 2 8.18 -21.14 6.49
C GLY A 2 6.72 -20.66 6.43
N SER A 3 6.43 -19.60 7.16
CA SER A 3 5.10 -19.00 7.17
C SER A 3 5.15 -17.57 6.65
N LEU A 4 4.14 -17.19 5.87
CA LEU A 4 3.95 -15.82 5.42
C LEU A 4 3.22 -15.06 6.54
N PHE A 5 3.71 -13.88 6.88
CA PHE A 5 3.09 -12.99 7.84
C PHE A 5 2.64 -11.71 7.14
N ARG A 6 1.41 -11.31 7.45
CA ARG A 6 0.84 -10.01 7.08
C ARG A 6 0.39 -9.28 8.31
N ILE A 7 0.80 -8.03 8.45
CA ILE A 7 0.26 -7.10 9.44
C ILE A 7 -0.48 -6.00 8.68
N LEU A 8 -1.77 -5.85 8.94
CA LEU A 8 -2.51 -4.65 8.53
C LEU A 8 -2.56 -3.69 9.71
N PHE A 9 -2.07 -2.49 9.47
CA PHE A 9 -1.95 -1.41 10.45
C PHE A 9 -2.85 -0.26 10.02
N LYS A 10 -3.85 0.08 10.82
CA LYS A 10 -4.78 1.17 10.53
C LYS A 10 -4.52 2.35 11.44
N ASN A 11 -4.43 3.54 10.85
CA ASN A 11 -4.44 4.78 11.61
C ASN A 11 -5.89 5.17 11.94
N THR A 12 -6.22 5.16 13.23
CA THR A 12 -7.51 5.58 13.80
C THR A 12 -7.44 6.96 14.45
N GLY A 13 -6.25 7.57 14.48
CA GLY A 13 -6.03 8.93 15.00
C GLY A 13 -6.49 9.99 14.01
N GLY A 14 -6.58 11.24 14.48
CA GLY A 14 -6.99 12.38 13.66
C GLY A 14 -5.90 12.94 12.74
N SER A 15 -4.64 12.59 12.98
CA SER A 15 -3.47 13.09 12.23
C SER A 15 -2.78 11.96 11.47
N THR A 16 -2.13 12.31 10.35
CA THR A 16 -1.28 11.37 9.60
C THR A 16 -0.11 10.88 10.44
N LEU A 17 0.14 9.58 10.43
CA LEU A 17 1.35 8.96 10.97
C LEU A 17 2.41 8.96 9.88
N ASN A 18 3.43 9.80 10.03
CA ASN A 18 4.41 10.05 8.98
C ASN A 18 5.61 9.10 9.08
N ASN A 19 6.23 8.82 7.94
CA ASN A 19 7.51 8.11 7.82
C ASN A 19 7.58 6.79 8.61
N ILE A 20 6.56 5.94 8.46
CA ILE A 20 6.62 4.60 9.03
C ILE A 20 7.59 3.76 8.18
N THR A 21 8.60 3.17 8.81
CA THR A 21 9.69 2.47 8.12
C THR A 21 9.79 0.99 8.45
N ALA A 22 9.18 0.56 9.56
CA ALA A 22 9.18 -0.83 9.99
C ALA A 22 8.02 -1.12 10.95
N ALA A 23 7.70 -2.41 11.04
CA ALA A 23 7.01 -3.00 12.17
C ALA A 23 7.88 -4.12 12.74
N GLN A 24 7.75 -4.39 14.04
CA GLN A 24 8.47 -5.46 14.70
C GLN A 24 7.54 -6.24 15.62
N LEU A 25 7.55 -7.56 15.51
CA LEU A 25 6.98 -8.44 16.52
C LEU A 25 8.10 -8.85 17.47
N ALA A 26 7.89 -8.69 18.77
CA ALA A 26 8.87 -9.01 19.81
C ALA A 26 8.28 -9.92 20.89
N ALA A 27 9.12 -10.77 21.45
CA ALA A 27 8.80 -11.73 22.51
C ALA A 27 9.84 -11.70 23.63
N VAL A 28 9.49 -12.26 24.78
CA VAL A 28 10.41 -12.43 25.92
C VAL A 28 11.31 -13.67 25.80
N SER A 29 11.00 -14.56 24.86
CA SER A 29 11.75 -15.77 24.54
C SER A 29 11.91 -15.89 23.03
N ASP A 30 12.73 -16.83 22.59
CA ASP A 30 12.93 -17.07 21.16
C ASP A 30 11.60 -17.38 20.47
N ILE A 31 11.42 -16.73 19.33
CA ILE A 31 10.33 -17.00 18.41
C ILE A 31 10.80 -18.17 17.54
N PRO A 32 9.98 -19.23 17.35
CA PRO A 32 10.35 -20.42 16.57
C PRO A 32 10.31 -20.15 15.06
N ALA A 33 10.97 -19.07 14.64
CA ALA A 33 11.11 -18.59 13.29
C ALA A 33 12.46 -17.90 13.16
N TYR A 34 13.09 -18.07 12.00
CA TYR A 34 14.42 -17.54 11.76
C TYR A 34 14.33 -16.16 11.13
N PRO A 35 14.83 -15.09 11.76
CA PRO A 35 14.94 -13.80 11.12
C PRO A 35 15.90 -13.91 9.93
N ASN A 36 15.57 -13.22 8.84
CA ASN A 36 16.39 -13.22 7.63
C ASN A 36 17.61 -12.29 7.83
N ALA A 37 18.60 -12.76 8.60
CA ALA A 37 19.82 -12.03 8.92
C ALA A 37 21.02 -12.59 8.14
N GLY A 38 21.88 -11.69 7.65
CA GLY A 38 22.88 -11.94 6.62
C GLY A 38 23.75 -13.18 6.83
N GLY A 39 23.68 -14.10 5.87
CA GLY A 39 24.46 -15.35 5.82
C GLY A 39 23.67 -16.62 6.15
N ALA A 40 22.42 -16.49 6.61
CA ALA A 40 21.56 -17.63 6.88
C ALA A 40 21.18 -18.38 5.60
N THR A 41 21.21 -19.71 5.63
CA THR A 41 20.88 -20.57 4.47
C THR A 41 19.79 -21.57 4.81
N TYR A 42 18.91 -21.85 3.85
CA TYR A 42 17.94 -22.94 3.92
C TYR A 42 18.37 -24.06 2.98
N ASN A 43 18.59 -25.25 3.53
CA ASN A 43 18.92 -26.42 2.72
C ASN A 43 17.63 -27.01 2.13
N LEU A 44 17.49 -26.94 0.81
CA LEU A 44 16.31 -27.43 0.09
C LEU A 44 16.12 -28.95 0.17
N ILE A 45 17.18 -29.72 0.43
CA ILE A 45 17.17 -31.19 0.43
C ILE A 45 16.66 -31.71 1.78
N ASP A 46 17.29 -31.29 2.87
CA ASP A 46 16.95 -31.78 4.21
C ASP A 46 15.98 -30.86 4.96
N GLY A 47 15.84 -29.60 4.54
CA GLY A 47 14.96 -28.59 5.15
C GLY A 47 15.52 -27.95 6.42
N THR A 48 16.84 -28.04 6.64
CA THR A 48 17.54 -27.40 7.75
C THR A 48 17.82 -25.92 7.47
N PHE A 49 17.81 -25.10 8.51
CA PHE A 49 18.15 -23.68 8.41
C PHE A 49 19.45 -23.40 9.20
N SER A 50 20.42 -22.74 8.57
CA SER A 50 21.62 -22.26 9.25
C SER A 50 21.36 -20.84 9.75
N GLY A 51 21.24 -20.69 11.07
CA GLY A 51 20.87 -19.42 11.68
C GLY A 51 20.48 -19.61 13.13
N SER A 52 20.33 -18.51 13.85
CA SER A 52 19.79 -18.51 15.21
C SER A 52 18.36 -17.98 15.19
N GLN A 53 17.50 -18.62 15.97
CA GLN A 53 16.22 -18.01 16.33
C GLN A 53 16.49 -16.75 17.16
N GLY A 54 15.54 -15.83 17.16
CA GLY A 54 15.67 -14.59 17.91
C GLY A 54 14.36 -14.22 18.59
N THR A 55 14.41 -13.21 19.43
CA THR A 55 13.26 -12.69 20.17
C THR A 55 12.44 -11.66 19.38
N SER A 56 12.82 -11.38 18.13
CA SER A 56 12.11 -10.41 17.30
C SER A 56 12.08 -10.79 15.81
N LEU A 57 11.01 -10.35 15.15
CA LEU A 57 10.80 -10.45 13.70
C LEU A 57 10.50 -9.06 13.16
N SER A 58 11.32 -8.59 12.22
CA SER A 58 11.19 -7.25 11.63
C SER A 58 10.53 -7.30 10.26
N PHE A 59 9.68 -6.33 9.99
CA PHE A 59 8.90 -6.19 8.78
C PHE A 59 9.15 -4.80 8.19
N ALA A 60 9.40 -4.72 6.89
CA ALA A 60 9.43 -3.46 6.17
C ALA A 60 8.12 -3.27 5.39
N PRO A 61 7.58 -2.06 5.30
CA PRO A 61 6.55 -1.77 4.32
C PRO A 61 7.16 -1.82 2.91
N ILE A 62 6.32 -1.92 1.89
CA ILE A 62 6.77 -1.95 0.49
C ILE A 62 7.49 -0.64 0.12
N SER A 63 7.06 0.48 0.72
CA SER A 63 7.75 1.77 0.64
C SER A 63 7.61 2.53 1.95
N SER A 64 8.53 3.45 2.24
CA SER A 64 8.34 4.38 3.36
C SER A 64 7.06 5.19 3.13
N SER A 65 6.16 5.10 4.11
CA SER A 65 4.76 5.43 3.89
C SER A 65 4.22 6.31 5.03
N ASN A 66 3.32 7.19 4.64
CA ASN A 66 2.53 8.00 5.55
C ASN A 66 1.16 7.36 5.64
N VAL A 67 0.67 7.10 6.83
CA VAL A 67 -0.67 6.50 7.00
C VAL A 67 -1.62 7.60 7.41
N VAL A 68 -2.46 8.05 6.47
CA VAL A 68 -3.44 9.12 6.73
C VAL A 68 -4.49 8.65 7.73
N SER A 69 -5.24 9.58 8.32
CA SER A 69 -6.37 9.22 9.19
C SER A 69 -7.35 8.31 8.44
N GLY A 70 -7.66 7.15 9.03
CA GLY A 70 -8.48 6.09 8.42
C GLY A 70 -7.75 5.19 7.41
N GLY A 71 -6.53 5.55 7.01
CA GLY A 71 -5.70 4.78 6.09
C GLY A 71 -5.17 3.48 6.71
N ILE A 72 -4.77 2.55 5.86
CA ILE A 72 -4.22 1.24 6.25
C ILE A 72 -2.91 1.01 5.52
N LEU A 73 -1.89 0.55 6.22
CA LEU A 73 -0.61 0.12 5.67
C LEU A 73 -0.42 -1.38 5.90
N ALA A 74 0.09 -2.09 4.89
CA ALA A 74 0.44 -3.50 5.03
C ALA A 74 1.94 -3.69 5.19
N PHE A 75 2.30 -4.55 6.14
CA PHE A 75 3.64 -5.10 6.28
C PHE A 75 3.62 -6.58 5.95
N TRP A 76 4.62 -7.03 5.19
CA TRP A 76 4.75 -8.41 4.78
C TRP A 76 6.15 -8.92 5.06
N ALA A 77 6.24 -10.15 5.55
CA ALA A 77 7.50 -10.86 5.63
C ALA A 77 7.25 -12.37 5.58
N TRP A 78 8.22 -13.09 5.04
CA TRP A 78 8.26 -14.54 5.12
C TRP A 78 9.36 -14.96 6.07
N PHE A 79 9.03 -15.81 7.04
CA PHE A 79 10.00 -16.33 7.99
C PHE A 79 10.08 -17.86 7.92
N PRO A 80 11.27 -18.44 7.71
CA PRO A 80 11.48 -19.87 7.81
C PRO A 80 11.27 -20.36 9.24
N VAL A 81 10.85 -21.62 9.35
CA VAL A 81 10.70 -22.35 10.62
C VAL A 81 11.28 -23.75 10.39
N ASP A 82 11.74 -24.41 11.46
CA ASP A 82 12.32 -25.74 11.38
C ASP A 82 11.39 -26.77 10.74
N LYS A 83 11.97 -27.71 9.97
CA LYS A 83 11.25 -28.86 9.44
C LYS A 83 10.79 -29.75 10.59
N GLY A 84 9.48 -29.96 10.72
CA GLY A 84 8.88 -30.69 11.85
C GLY A 84 8.62 -29.81 13.08
N GLY A 85 9.33 -28.70 13.25
CA GLY A 85 9.04 -27.67 14.27
C GLY A 85 7.83 -26.79 13.93
N GLY A 86 7.21 -27.02 12.78
CA GLY A 86 6.23 -26.12 12.21
C GLY A 86 4.82 -26.15 12.78
N THR A 87 4.39 -27.30 13.29
CA THR A 87 3.03 -27.50 13.82
C THR A 87 3.14 -27.91 15.27
N GLY A 88 2.52 -27.16 16.16
CA GLY A 88 2.61 -27.43 17.61
C GLY A 88 3.81 -26.81 18.33
N ALA A 89 4.70 -26.08 17.63
CA ALA A 89 5.71 -25.26 18.29
C ALA A 89 5.06 -24.15 19.12
N ASP A 90 5.66 -23.86 20.26
CA ASP A 90 5.25 -22.79 21.16
C ASP A 90 5.65 -21.44 20.58
N TRP A 91 4.67 -20.72 20.03
CA TRP A 91 4.85 -19.31 19.74
C TRP A 91 4.63 -18.53 21.04
N PRO A 92 5.62 -17.74 21.47
CA PRO A 92 5.49 -16.95 22.68
C PRO A 92 4.43 -15.85 22.49
N ALA A 93 4.07 -15.20 23.60
CA ALA A 93 3.27 -14.00 23.52
C ALA A 93 4.04 -12.90 22.77
N LEU A 94 3.36 -12.18 21.89
CA LEU A 94 3.96 -11.21 20.98
C LEU A 94 3.46 -9.79 21.26
N ASN A 95 4.38 -8.85 21.36
CA ASN A 95 4.09 -7.42 21.26
C ASN A 95 4.38 -6.94 19.84
N LEU A 96 3.64 -5.94 19.38
CA LEU A 96 3.89 -5.26 18.13
C LEU A 96 4.43 -3.86 18.42
N THR A 97 5.49 -3.49 17.72
CA THR A 97 6.02 -2.13 17.67
C THR A 97 5.97 -1.63 16.23
N VAL A 98 5.52 -0.39 16.03
CA VAL A 98 5.58 0.34 14.75
C VAL A 98 6.35 1.64 15.01
N ASN A 99 7.15 2.10 14.04
CA ASN A 99 8.07 3.21 14.24
C ASN A 99 7.71 4.45 13.38
N PRO A 100 6.59 5.14 13.66
CA PRO A 100 6.31 6.40 13.00
C PRO A 100 7.34 7.48 13.39
N GLN A 101 7.40 8.54 12.58
CA GLN A 101 8.10 9.76 12.95
C GLN A 101 7.55 10.30 14.28
N GLY A 102 8.44 10.54 15.24
CA GLY A 102 8.09 11.02 16.58
C GLY A 102 8.31 9.97 17.67
N GLY A 103 8.50 8.69 17.31
CA GLY A 103 8.91 7.65 18.25
C GLY A 103 8.16 6.34 18.04
N ASP A 104 8.68 5.28 18.63
CA ASP A 104 8.10 3.94 18.53
C ASP A 104 6.78 3.86 19.30
N HIS A 105 5.76 3.31 18.65
CA HIS A 105 4.49 2.96 19.26
C HIS A 105 4.48 1.45 19.50
N THR A 106 4.32 1.02 20.75
CA THR A 106 4.31 -0.39 21.14
C THR A 106 2.97 -0.77 21.76
N THR A 107 2.47 -1.96 21.44
CA THR A 107 1.22 -2.47 22.03
C THR A 107 1.33 -2.58 23.55
N GLY A 108 0.34 -2.02 24.26
CA GLY A 108 0.25 -2.14 25.73
C GLY A 108 -0.17 -3.54 26.21
N SER A 109 -0.63 -4.41 25.33
CA SER A 109 -0.98 -5.80 25.63
C SER A 109 -0.51 -6.73 24.53
N SER A 110 0.05 -7.87 24.92
CA SER A 110 0.55 -8.86 23.97
C SER A 110 -0.58 -9.72 23.40
N LYS A 111 -0.40 -10.19 22.17
CA LYS A 111 -1.14 -11.34 21.65
C LYS A 111 -0.66 -12.57 22.41
N ALA A 112 -1.59 -13.34 22.98
CA ALA A 112 -1.28 -14.51 23.79
C ALA A 112 -0.46 -15.55 23.01
N ALA A 113 0.35 -16.31 23.77
CA ALA A 113 1.08 -17.46 23.25
C ALA A 113 0.13 -18.48 22.61
N ARG A 114 0.59 -19.14 21.55
CA ARG A 114 -0.22 -20.12 20.81
C ARG A 114 0.64 -21.20 20.18
N LYS A 115 -0.01 -22.26 19.71
CA LYS A 115 0.64 -23.30 18.92
C LYS A 115 0.73 -22.88 17.44
N ALA A 116 1.92 -23.05 16.85
CA ALA A 116 2.15 -22.83 15.42
C ALA A 116 1.32 -23.79 14.56
N THR A 117 0.93 -23.34 13.37
CA THR A 117 0.54 -24.19 12.24
C THR A 117 1.39 -23.82 11.02
N THR A 118 2.23 -24.74 10.53
CA THR A 118 3.07 -24.48 9.35
C THR A 118 2.30 -24.43 8.05
N GLY A 119 2.87 -23.74 7.06
CA GLY A 119 2.30 -23.65 5.72
C GLY A 119 1.00 -22.82 5.67
N LYS A 120 0.77 -22.00 6.69
CA LYS A 120 -0.35 -21.05 6.75
C LYS A 120 0.19 -19.61 6.65
N ALA A 121 -0.66 -18.74 6.13
CA ALA A 121 -0.47 -17.30 6.25
C ALA A 121 -1.03 -16.83 7.60
N TYR A 122 -0.22 -16.08 8.34
CA TYR A 122 -0.64 -15.45 9.58
C TYR A 122 -1.02 -14.00 9.33
N TYR A 123 -2.23 -13.65 9.73
CA TYR A 123 -2.75 -12.29 9.65
C TYR A 123 -2.80 -11.68 11.04
N LEU A 124 -2.15 -10.53 11.21
CA LEU A 124 -2.30 -9.69 12.38
C LEU A 124 -2.92 -8.37 11.94
N TYR A 125 -3.71 -7.80 12.84
CA TYR A 125 -4.39 -6.53 12.66
C TYR A 125 -4.02 -5.65 13.84
N ALA A 126 -3.78 -4.38 13.58
CA ALA A 126 -3.47 -3.39 14.59
C ALA A 126 -4.09 -2.04 14.24
N THR A 127 -4.44 -1.29 15.27
CA THR A 127 -4.93 0.08 15.16
C THR A 127 -4.07 1.00 16.01
N ASP A 128 -3.81 2.19 15.51
CA ASP A 128 -3.07 3.23 16.20
C ASP A 128 -3.86 4.52 16.21
N ASN A 129 -4.05 5.13 17.38
CA ASN A 129 -4.79 6.39 17.49
C ASN A 129 -3.90 7.65 17.51
N GLY A 130 -2.60 7.49 17.23
CA GLY A 130 -1.58 8.54 17.33
C GLY A 130 -0.79 8.52 18.64
N THR A 131 -1.22 7.72 19.62
CA THR A 131 -0.54 7.58 20.92
C THR A 131 -0.49 6.15 21.41
N THR A 132 -1.53 5.37 21.10
CA THR A 132 -1.71 4.00 21.57
C THR A 132 -1.85 3.08 20.38
N LEU A 133 -0.88 2.16 20.25
CA LEU A 133 -0.97 1.02 19.36
C LEU A 133 -1.66 -0.14 20.09
N SER A 134 -2.57 -0.83 19.40
CA SER A 134 -3.28 -2.00 19.94
C SER A 134 -3.51 -3.05 18.87
N PHE A 135 -3.45 -4.32 19.26
CA PHE A 135 -3.92 -5.39 18.39
C PHE A 135 -5.44 -5.29 18.19
N ALA A 136 -5.88 -5.57 16.98
CA ALA A 136 -7.26 -5.44 16.54
C ALA A 136 -7.79 -6.77 15.96
N ALA A 137 -9.07 -6.79 15.60
CA ALA A 137 -9.70 -7.82 14.80
C ALA A 137 -9.69 -7.43 13.31
N SER A 138 -9.98 -8.40 12.43
CA SER A 138 -10.10 -8.13 10.99
C SER A 138 -11.22 -7.13 10.68
N GLY A 139 -12.30 -7.14 11.46
CA GLY A 139 -13.43 -6.22 11.32
C GLY A 139 -13.08 -4.75 11.59
N ASP A 140 -11.97 -4.47 12.28
CA ASP A 140 -11.53 -3.09 12.55
C ASP A 140 -10.82 -2.47 11.33
N MET A 141 -10.43 -3.30 10.34
CA MET A 141 -9.81 -2.87 9.08
C MET A 141 -10.83 -2.43 8.03
N THR A 142 -12.09 -2.22 8.42
CA THR A 142 -13.11 -1.69 7.52
C THR A 142 -12.78 -0.26 7.10
N ILE A 143 -13.09 0.07 5.86
CA ILE A 143 -12.95 1.41 5.31
C ILE A 143 -14.34 2.04 5.17
N ALA A 144 -14.42 3.36 5.31
CA ALA A 144 -15.66 4.09 5.11
C ALA A 144 -16.20 3.89 3.68
N GLU A 145 -17.51 4.00 3.50
CA GLU A 145 -18.11 3.99 2.17
C GLU A 145 -17.58 5.14 1.30
N GLY A 146 -17.46 4.90 -0.01
CA GLY A 146 -16.89 5.88 -0.95
C GLY A 146 -15.39 6.10 -0.78
N LYS A 147 -14.67 5.16 -0.15
CA LYS A 147 -13.22 5.23 0.06
C LYS A 147 -12.52 3.94 -0.33
N LEU A 148 -11.26 4.08 -0.75
CA LEU A 148 -10.29 3.01 -0.99
C LEU A 148 -9.05 3.25 -0.14
N ALA A 149 -8.72 2.32 0.75
CA ALA A 149 -7.41 2.32 1.40
C ALA A 149 -6.40 1.56 0.55
N ASP A 150 -5.34 2.24 0.13
CA ASP A 150 -4.22 1.60 -0.53
C ASP A 150 -3.20 1.13 0.50
N THR A 151 -3.14 -0.18 0.68
CA THR A 151 -2.26 -0.79 1.67
C THR A 151 -0.77 -0.73 1.32
N HIS A 152 -0.42 -0.32 0.10
CA HIS A 152 0.96 -0.18 -0.33
C HIS A 152 1.61 1.12 0.18
N ASP A 153 0.83 2.19 0.34
CA ASP A 153 1.32 3.52 0.71
C ASP A 153 0.61 4.18 1.90
N GLY A 154 -0.47 3.59 2.41
CA GLY A 154 -1.22 4.13 3.55
C GLY A 154 -2.20 5.25 3.20
N ASN A 155 -2.40 5.55 1.90
CA ASN A 155 -3.35 6.55 1.44
C ASN A 155 -4.80 6.07 1.48
N LEU A 156 -5.72 7.03 1.51
CA LEU A 156 -7.16 6.82 1.51
C LEU A 156 -7.79 7.66 0.41
N TYR A 157 -8.08 7.03 -0.73
CA TYR A 157 -8.61 7.68 -1.92
C TYR A 157 -10.13 7.71 -1.91
N ASN A 158 -10.73 8.76 -2.46
CA ASN A 158 -12.17 8.80 -2.74
C ASN A 158 -12.52 7.87 -3.89
N THR A 159 -13.71 7.30 -3.82
CA THR A 159 -14.30 6.50 -4.90
C THR A 159 -15.70 6.99 -5.23
N VAL A 160 -16.14 6.71 -6.45
CA VAL A 160 -17.47 7.04 -6.94
C VAL A 160 -18.08 5.85 -7.67
N THR A 161 -19.38 5.64 -7.47
CA THR A 161 -20.13 4.62 -8.23
C THR A 161 -20.75 5.28 -9.45
N ILE A 162 -20.39 4.78 -10.63
CA ILE A 162 -20.95 5.21 -11.92
C ILE A 162 -21.56 3.96 -12.55
N ASP A 163 -22.88 3.99 -12.76
CA ASP A 163 -23.67 2.80 -13.10
C ASP A 163 -23.46 1.67 -12.07
N THR A 164 -22.91 0.53 -12.52
CA THR A 164 -22.58 -0.62 -11.66
C THR A 164 -21.10 -0.71 -11.30
N GLN A 165 -20.28 0.26 -11.74
CA GLN A 165 -18.83 0.25 -11.58
C GLN A 165 -18.39 1.25 -10.51
N ILE A 166 -17.34 0.89 -9.77
CA ILE A 166 -16.72 1.77 -8.78
C ILE A 166 -15.39 2.26 -9.34
N TRP A 167 -15.23 3.57 -9.40
CA TRP A 167 -14.04 4.24 -9.92
C TRP A 167 -13.34 5.02 -8.81
N MET A 168 -12.02 5.21 -8.91
CA MET A 168 -11.34 6.21 -8.09
C MET A 168 -11.78 7.60 -8.57
N ALA A 169 -12.07 8.49 -7.61
CA ALA A 169 -12.47 9.88 -7.88
C ALA A 169 -11.30 10.87 -7.78
N GLU A 170 -10.08 10.33 -7.71
CA GLU A 170 -8.82 11.08 -7.66
C GLU A 170 -7.67 10.20 -8.17
N ASN A 171 -6.57 10.84 -8.59
CA ASN A 171 -5.42 10.13 -9.13
C ASN A 171 -4.69 9.31 -8.06
N LEU A 172 -4.23 8.11 -8.44
CA LEU A 172 -3.37 7.27 -7.63
C LEU A 172 -2.01 7.97 -7.35
N LYS A 173 -1.52 7.83 -6.12
CA LYS A 173 -0.30 8.49 -5.63
C LYS A 173 0.80 7.52 -5.20
N TYR A 174 0.64 6.23 -5.50
CA TYR A 174 1.62 5.21 -5.16
C TYR A 174 2.97 5.46 -5.87
N LEU A 175 4.00 5.80 -5.09
CA LEU A 175 5.34 6.16 -5.60
C LEU A 175 6.44 5.42 -4.81
N PRO A 176 6.76 4.17 -5.17
CA PRO A 176 7.81 3.38 -4.51
C PRO A 176 9.22 3.77 -4.97
N ALA A 177 9.35 4.29 -6.19
CA ALA A 177 10.57 4.83 -6.78
C ALA A 177 10.20 6.00 -7.69
N VAL A 178 11.17 6.79 -8.16
CA VAL A 178 10.94 7.84 -9.17
C VAL A 178 12.15 7.96 -10.08
N VAL A 179 11.90 8.19 -11.36
CA VAL A 179 12.94 8.47 -12.35
C VAL A 179 12.71 9.82 -13.01
N GLY A 180 13.78 10.45 -13.49
CA GLY A 180 13.69 11.71 -14.22
C GLY A 180 13.07 11.54 -15.61
N GLN A 181 12.51 12.62 -16.16
CA GLN A 181 11.77 12.61 -17.43
C GLN A 181 12.64 12.26 -18.66
N ARG A 182 13.97 12.20 -18.49
CA ARG A 182 14.90 11.77 -19.55
C ARG A 182 14.88 10.26 -19.79
N THR A 183 14.35 9.47 -18.85
CA THR A 183 14.09 8.04 -19.07
C THR A 183 12.77 7.93 -19.84
N GLY A 184 12.85 8.00 -21.16
CA GLY A 184 11.70 8.04 -22.05
C GLY A 184 11.08 6.67 -22.27
N SER A 185 9.85 6.66 -22.76
CA SER A 185 9.13 5.43 -23.12
C SER A 185 9.78 4.61 -24.22
N GLU A 186 10.70 5.24 -24.97
CA GLU A 186 11.43 4.64 -26.07
C GLU A 186 12.78 4.04 -25.63
N ASP A 187 13.20 4.27 -24.37
CA ASP A 187 14.47 3.76 -23.87
C ASP A 187 14.42 2.25 -23.64
N ALA A 188 15.55 1.60 -23.93
CA ALA A 188 15.70 0.17 -23.71
C ALA A 188 15.43 -0.18 -22.22
N GLY A 189 14.49 -1.11 -22.00
CA GLY A 189 14.09 -1.55 -20.66
C GLY A 189 12.75 -0.98 -20.18
N HIS A 190 12.15 0.00 -20.88
CA HIS A 190 10.84 0.55 -20.52
C HIS A 190 9.68 -0.45 -20.60
N GLU A 191 9.84 -1.53 -21.38
CA GLU A 191 8.88 -2.64 -21.48
C GLU A 191 9.10 -3.74 -20.43
N THR A 192 10.15 -3.65 -19.61
CA THR A 192 10.50 -4.72 -18.65
C THR A 192 10.86 -4.21 -17.25
N THR A 193 10.82 -2.90 -17.05
CA THR A 193 11.22 -2.23 -15.80
C THR A 193 10.08 -1.35 -15.35
N HIS A 194 9.74 -1.38 -14.05
CA HIS A 194 8.74 -0.48 -13.49
C HIS A 194 9.29 0.94 -13.41
N TYR A 195 8.66 1.89 -14.11
CA TYR A 195 9.01 3.31 -14.05
C TYR A 195 7.84 4.14 -13.54
N TYR A 196 8.19 5.12 -12.73
CA TYR A 196 7.28 6.02 -12.04
C TYR A 196 7.79 7.45 -12.21
N TYR A 197 6.89 8.36 -12.56
CA TYR A 197 7.24 9.74 -12.85
C TYR A 197 6.34 10.69 -12.07
N VAL A 198 6.91 11.84 -11.73
CA VAL A 198 6.18 13.00 -11.21
C VAL A 198 6.36 14.15 -12.21
N TYR A 199 5.25 14.75 -12.64
CA TYR A 199 5.30 15.82 -13.64
C TYR A 199 6.20 16.98 -13.17
N GLY A 200 7.15 17.39 -14.01
CA GLY A 200 8.10 18.46 -13.70
C GLY A 200 9.22 18.08 -12.73
N TYR A 201 9.35 16.81 -12.34
CA TYR A 201 10.42 16.31 -11.48
C TYR A 201 11.45 15.49 -12.26
N ASN A 202 12.73 15.80 -12.10
CA ASN A 202 13.83 15.28 -12.94
C ASN A 202 14.95 14.59 -12.16
N ASP A 203 14.68 14.17 -10.93
CA ASP A 203 15.64 13.52 -10.04
C ASP A 203 15.06 12.17 -9.54
N THR A 204 15.72 11.49 -8.60
CA THR A 204 15.37 10.14 -8.14
C THR A 204 14.96 10.06 -6.67
N ASP A 205 14.96 11.18 -5.94
CA ASP A 205 14.59 11.21 -4.53
C ASP A 205 13.06 11.22 -4.33
N VAL A 206 12.53 10.09 -3.86
CA VAL A 206 11.08 9.90 -3.65
C VAL A 206 10.52 10.91 -2.65
N ALA A 207 11.23 11.23 -1.57
CA ALA A 207 10.72 12.15 -0.55
C ALA A 207 10.53 13.57 -1.11
N THR A 208 11.50 14.06 -1.88
CA THR A 208 11.44 15.35 -2.57
C THR A 208 10.36 15.35 -3.65
N ALA A 209 10.22 14.27 -4.42
CA ALA A 209 9.15 14.12 -5.40
C ALA A 209 7.76 14.21 -4.74
N LYS A 210 7.54 13.49 -3.64
CA LYS A 210 6.28 13.51 -2.85
C LYS A 210 5.98 14.89 -2.26
N ALA A 211 6.99 15.71 -2.00
CA ALA A 211 6.84 17.07 -1.50
C ALA A 211 6.47 18.09 -2.60
N SER A 212 6.58 17.73 -3.88
CA SER A 212 6.29 18.65 -4.99
C SER A 212 4.79 18.92 -5.14
N ALA A 213 4.45 20.13 -5.62
CA ALA A 213 3.06 20.52 -5.87
C ALA A 213 2.38 19.60 -6.91
N ASN A 214 3.11 19.24 -7.96
CA ASN A 214 2.57 18.37 -9.02
C ASN A 214 2.24 16.96 -8.50
N TYR A 215 3.05 16.39 -7.62
CA TYR A 215 2.69 15.11 -6.97
C TYR A 215 1.43 15.26 -6.10
N GLN A 216 1.35 16.33 -5.31
CA GLN A 216 0.21 16.53 -4.41
C GLN A 216 -1.11 16.71 -5.18
N THR A 217 -1.06 17.39 -6.33
CA THR A 217 -2.23 17.65 -7.19
C THR A 217 -2.53 16.49 -8.14
N TYR A 218 -1.55 16.05 -8.94
CA TYR A 218 -1.77 15.12 -10.05
C TYR A 218 -1.35 13.68 -9.76
N GLY A 219 -0.65 13.43 -8.65
CA GLY A 219 -0.16 12.10 -8.30
C GLY A 219 1.01 11.65 -9.17
N VAL A 220 0.92 10.43 -9.67
CA VAL A 220 2.04 9.72 -10.30
C VAL A 220 1.65 9.24 -11.69
N LEU A 221 2.61 9.29 -12.62
CA LEU A 221 2.50 8.68 -13.95
C LEU A 221 3.26 7.36 -13.95
N TYR A 222 2.68 6.35 -14.58
CA TYR A 222 3.19 4.98 -14.60
C TYR A 222 3.44 4.56 -16.04
N ASN A 223 4.55 3.85 -16.30
CA ASN A 223 4.63 3.10 -17.55
C ASN A 223 3.69 1.88 -17.52
N ASN A 224 3.48 1.25 -18.68
CA ASN A 224 2.60 0.09 -18.80
C ASN A 224 2.97 -1.04 -17.82
N TRP A 225 4.27 -1.31 -17.67
CA TRP A 225 4.77 -2.36 -16.77
C TRP A 225 4.47 -2.05 -15.29
N ALA A 226 4.72 -0.83 -14.82
CA ALA A 226 4.34 -0.40 -13.47
C ALA A 226 2.82 -0.41 -13.26
N ALA A 227 2.06 0.10 -14.22
CA ALA A 227 0.60 0.17 -14.12
C ALA A 227 -0.03 -1.23 -13.96
N THR A 228 0.48 -2.21 -14.70
CA THR A 228 -0.09 -3.57 -14.76
C THR A 228 0.37 -4.50 -13.65
N GLU A 229 1.62 -4.38 -13.19
CA GLU A 229 2.19 -5.34 -12.22
C GLU A 229 2.29 -4.83 -10.78
N SER A 230 2.35 -3.51 -10.57
CA SER A 230 2.70 -2.96 -9.24
C SER A 230 1.77 -1.86 -8.72
N ALA A 231 1.20 -1.04 -9.60
CA ALA A 231 0.49 0.17 -9.16
C ALA A 231 -0.91 -0.12 -8.62
N CYS A 232 -1.62 -1.10 -9.18
CA CYS A 232 -3.02 -1.34 -8.85
C CYS A 232 -3.18 -1.82 -7.38
N PRO A 233 -3.97 -1.12 -6.55
CA PRO A 233 -4.31 -1.59 -5.22
C PRO A 233 -5.00 -2.96 -5.25
N SER A 234 -4.83 -3.76 -4.19
CA SER A 234 -5.44 -5.10 -4.14
C SER A 234 -6.97 -5.03 -4.30
N GLY A 235 -7.51 -5.82 -5.22
CA GLY A 235 -8.94 -5.83 -5.54
C GLY A 235 -9.37 -4.78 -6.56
N TRP A 236 -8.43 -3.97 -7.08
CA TRP A 236 -8.62 -3.01 -8.16
C TRP A 236 -7.78 -3.41 -9.37
N HIS A 237 -8.18 -2.96 -10.54
CA HIS A 237 -7.48 -3.23 -11.80
C HIS A 237 -7.54 -2.02 -12.72
N LEU A 238 -6.65 -2.00 -13.72
CA LEU A 238 -6.72 -1.03 -14.80
C LEU A 238 -7.97 -1.30 -15.64
N PRO A 239 -8.76 -0.27 -15.97
CA PRO A 239 -9.97 -0.45 -16.75
C PRO A 239 -9.68 -1.04 -18.12
N PHE A 240 -10.46 -2.04 -18.51
CA PHE A 240 -10.48 -2.53 -19.88
C PHE A 240 -11.34 -1.63 -20.77
N ASP A 241 -11.15 -1.74 -22.09
CA ASP A 241 -11.93 -0.98 -23.09
C ASP A 241 -13.46 -1.13 -22.91
N MET A 242 -13.92 -2.34 -22.54
CA MET A 242 -15.34 -2.59 -22.26
C MET A 242 -15.86 -1.84 -21.02
N GLU A 243 -15.01 -1.64 -20.02
CA GLU A 243 -15.36 -0.93 -18.80
C GLU A 243 -15.42 0.58 -19.04
N TRP A 244 -14.49 1.10 -19.86
CA TRP A 244 -14.57 2.47 -20.37
C TRP A 244 -15.82 2.69 -21.20
N THR A 245 -16.13 1.77 -22.11
CA THR A 245 -17.33 1.83 -22.96
C THR A 245 -18.61 1.82 -22.12
N GLN A 246 -18.68 1.01 -21.05
CA GLN A 246 -19.82 1.02 -20.15
C GLN A 246 -19.98 2.38 -19.46
N LEU A 247 -18.89 2.91 -18.90
CA LEU A 247 -18.88 4.23 -18.24
C LEU A 247 -19.32 5.33 -19.21
N THR A 248 -18.78 5.37 -20.42
CA THR A 248 -19.08 6.46 -21.37
C THR A 248 -20.51 6.35 -21.88
N ASN A 249 -21.02 5.14 -22.15
CA ASN A 249 -22.41 4.94 -22.55
C ASN A 249 -23.40 5.36 -21.45
N TYR A 250 -23.10 5.04 -20.19
CA TYR A 250 -23.91 5.51 -19.06
C TYR A 250 -23.95 7.03 -18.98
N LEU A 251 -22.83 7.69 -19.31
CA LEU A 251 -22.70 9.14 -19.34
C LEU A 251 -23.07 9.77 -20.70
N GLU A 252 -23.97 9.12 -21.45
CA GLU A 252 -24.56 9.63 -22.70
C GLU A 252 -23.58 9.70 -23.89
N GLY A 253 -22.52 8.90 -23.87
CA GLY A 253 -21.54 8.74 -24.94
C GLY A 253 -20.27 9.57 -24.73
N GLU A 254 -19.17 9.18 -25.39
CA GLU A 254 -17.81 9.73 -25.17
C GLU A 254 -17.73 11.26 -25.19
N GLY A 255 -18.41 11.91 -26.14
CA GLY A 255 -18.37 13.37 -26.29
C GLY A 255 -19.00 14.13 -25.12
N VAL A 256 -19.99 13.55 -24.44
CA VAL A 256 -20.66 14.15 -23.26
C VAL A 256 -20.03 13.65 -21.96
N ALA A 257 -19.59 12.40 -21.95
CA ALA A 257 -18.98 11.75 -20.78
C ALA A 257 -17.76 12.53 -20.28
N GLY A 258 -16.90 12.99 -21.19
CA GLY A 258 -15.74 13.81 -20.83
C GLY A 258 -16.12 15.06 -20.03
N ASP A 259 -17.18 15.75 -20.43
CA ASP A 259 -17.68 16.96 -19.76
C ASP A 259 -18.31 16.65 -18.40
N LYS A 260 -19.03 15.52 -18.30
CA LYS A 260 -19.64 15.05 -17.04
C LYS A 260 -18.63 14.51 -16.01
N MET A 261 -17.43 14.10 -16.44
CA MET A 261 -16.38 13.59 -15.56
C MET A 261 -15.37 14.65 -15.10
N LYS A 262 -15.21 15.72 -15.88
CA LYS A 262 -14.16 16.71 -15.68
C LYS A 262 -14.38 17.55 -14.43
N GLU A 263 -13.31 17.87 -13.71
CA GLU A 263 -13.34 18.90 -12.66
C GLU A 263 -13.94 20.21 -13.18
N THR A 264 -14.88 20.78 -12.43
CA THR A 264 -15.50 22.07 -12.75
C THR A 264 -14.57 23.25 -12.51
N GLY A 265 -14.77 24.34 -13.26
CA GLY A 265 -14.00 25.58 -13.09
C GLY A 265 -12.66 25.53 -13.81
N THR A 266 -11.75 26.44 -13.48
CA THR A 266 -10.47 26.60 -14.20
C THR A 266 -9.27 26.59 -13.27
N THR A 267 -9.39 25.88 -12.14
CA THR A 267 -8.30 25.76 -11.16
C THR A 267 -7.14 24.99 -11.78
N HIS A 268 -7.42 23.81 -12.34
CA HIS A 268 -6.42 23.00 -13.03
C HIS A 268 -6.62 23.01 -14.54
N TRP A 269 -7.88 22.96 -15.00
CA TRP A 269 -8.20 23.03 -16.42
C TRP A 269 -8.03 24.45 -17.00
N PRO A 270 -7.45 24.60 -18.20
CA PRO A 270 -7.40 25.90 -18.87
C PRO A 270 -8.80 26.47 -19.15
N SER A 271 -8.93 27.80 -19.05
CA SER A 271 -10.12 28.52 -19.48
C SER A 271 -10.39 28.29 -20.97
N PRO A 272 -11.66 28.11 -21.41
CA PRO A 272 -12.89 28.32 -20.64
C PRO A 272 -13.41 27.11 -19.84
N ASN A 273 -12.81 25.93 -19.97
CA ASN A 273 -13.33 24.66 -19.47
C ASN A 273 -14.84 24.46 -19.70
N THR A 274 -15.33 24.88 -20.88
CA THR A 274 -16.75 24.85 -21.24
C THR A 274 -17.30 23.43 -21.18
N GLY A 275 -18.49 23.27 -20.62
CA GLY A 275 -19.20 21.99 -20.55
C GLY A 275 -18.88 21.17 -19.30
N ALA A 276 -17.79 21.45 -18.58
CA ALA A 276 -17.41 20.69 -17.39
C ALA A 276 -18.44 20.82 -16.26
N THR A 277 -19.11 19.72 -15.91
CA THR A 277 -20.13 19.68 -14.86
C THR A 277 -19.75 18.83 -13.66
N ASN A 278 -18.84 17.87 -13.82
CA ASN A 278 -18.51 16.85 -12.82
C ASN A 278 -19.75 16.12 -12.25
N GLU A 279 -20.84 16.01 -13.01
CA GLU A 279 -22.07 15.35 -12.58
C GLU A 279 -21.87 13.89 -12.19
N SER A 280 -20.85 13.23 -12.73
CA SER A 280 -20.52 11.84 -12.39
C SER A 280 -19.77 11.70 -11.07
N GLY A 281 -19.21 12.80 -10.52
CA GLY A 281 -18.33 12.78 -9.33
C GLY A 281 -16.92 12.24 -9.59
N PHE A 282 -16.56 11.91 -10.83
CA PHE A 282 -15.24 11.36 -11.19
C PHE A 282 -14.09 12.34 -10.94
N THR A 283 -14.34 13.65 -11.13
CA THR A 283 -13.40 14.75 -10.86
C THR A 283 -12.08 14.64 -11.62
N ALA A 284 -12.14 14.37 -12.92
CA ALA A 284 -10.94 14.23 -13.76
C ALA A 284 -10.13 15.54 -13.80
N LEU A 285 -8.84 15.44 -13.48
CA LEU A 285 -7.85 16.51 -13.57
C LEU A 285 -7.08 16.43 -14.90
N PRO A 286 -6.46 17.53 -15.39
CA PRO A 286 -5.63 17.53 -16.59
C PRO A 286 -4.23 16.94 -16.32
N GLY A 287 -4.19 15.71 -15.79
CA GLY A 287 -3.00 15.08 -15.22
C GLY A 287 -2.60 13.74 -15.85
N GLY A 288 -3.16 13.41 -17.01
CA GLY A 288 -2.96 12.16 -17.74
C GLY A 288 -3.95 12.07 -18.89
#